data_AF-H9W9J7-F1
#
_entry.id   AF-H9W9J7-F1
#
_cell.length_a   1.000
_cell.length_b   1.000
_cell.length_c   1.000
_cell.angle_alpha   90.00
_cell.angle_beta   90.00
_cell.angle_gamma   90.00
#
_symmetry.space_group_name_H-M   'P 1'
#
loop_
_entity.id
_entity.type
_entity.pdbx_description
1 polymer ?
#
loop_
_entity_poly.entity_id
_entity_poly.type
_entity_poly.pdbx_seq_one_letter_code
_entity_poly.pdbx_strand_id
1 'polypeptide(L)' 'CVVMGVTQLLLWAIWAGVTSHPARYKVWTVVFGGGLAMLLEIYDFPPIWGYVDAHAVWHATTVPLTYL' A
#
# COMPACT_ATOMS: atom_id res chain seq x y z
N CYS A 1 -1.42 1.00 -13.56
CA CYS A 1 -1.76 0.82 -12.13
C CYS A 1 -0.99 1.80 -11.25
N VAL A 2 0.34 1.85 -11.35
CA VAL A 2 1.23 2.74 -10.56
C VAL A 2 0.75 4.20 -10.45
N VAL A 3 0.46 4.89 -11.57
CA VAL A 3 0.04 6.32 -11.51
C VAL A 3 -1.23 6.50 -10.65
N MET A 4 -2.23 5.64 -10.83
CA MET A 4 -3.46 5.70 -10.03
C MET A 4 -3.19 5.36 -8.56
N GLY A 5 -2.32 4.39 -8.28
CA GLY A 5 -1.89 4.04 -6.91
C GLY A 5 -1.17 5.20 -6.21
N VAL A 6 -0.24 5.85 -6.90
CA VAL A 6 0.46 7.06 -6.41
C VAL A 6 -0.53 8.18 -6.13
N THR A 7 -1.45 8.47 -7.06
CA THR A 7 -2.47 9.50 -6.86
C THR A 7 -3.34 9.19 -5.63
N GLN A 8 -3.80 7.95 -5.48
CA GLN A 8 -4.60 7.54 -4.33
C GLN A 8 -3.84 7.72 -3.00
N LEU A 9 -2.58 7.26 -2.93
CA LEU A 9 -1.76 7.40 -1.72
C LEU A 9 -1.53 8.85 -1.34
N LEU A 10 -1.26 9.72 -2.33
CA LEU A 10 -1.05 11.15 -2.11
C LEU A 10 -2.32 11.83 -1.59
N LEU A 11 -3.49 11.52 -2.16
CA LEU A 11 -4.75 12.09 -1.69
C LEU A 11 -5.03 11.74 -0.23
N TRP A 12 -4.84 10.47 0.15
CA TRP A 12 -5.03 10.02 1.53
C TRP A 12 -3.98 10.58 2.50
N ALA A 13 -2.73 10.69 2.07
CA ALA A 13 -1.67 11.30 2.88
C ALA A 13 -1.95 12.78 3.17
N ILE A 14 -2.36 13.55 2.15
CA ILE A 14 -2.73 14.96 2.29
C ILE A 14 -3.92 15.09 3.25
N TRP A 15 -4.96 14.28 3.07
CA TRP A 15 -6.13 14.30 3.94
C TRP A 15 -5.76 13.98 5.40
N ALA A 16 -4.96 12.94 5.64
CA ALA A 16 -4.54 12.52 6.97
C ALA A 16 -3.61 13.53 7.67
N GLY A 17 -2.86 14.33 6.89
CA GLY A 17 -2.00 15.40 7.39
C GLY A 17 -2.75 16.69 7.72
N VAL A 18 -3.74 17.06 6.91
CA VAL A 18 -4.54 18.30 7.09
C VAL A 18 -5.60 18.13 8.17
N THR A 19 -6.18 16.93 8.32
CA THR A 19 -7.26 16.71 9.27
C THR A 19 -6.76 16.38 10.68
N SER A 20 -7.44 16.92 11.69
CA SER A 20 -7.24 16.58 13.12
C SER A 20 -8.14 15.43 13.57
N HIS A 21 -8.61 14.61 12.63
CA HIS A 21 -9.52 13.51 12.92
C HIS A 21 -8.85 12.45 13.82
N PRO A 22 -9.51 11.95 14.89
CA PRO A 22 -8.91 11.00 15.83
C PRO A 22 -8.51 9.68 15.18
N ALA A 23 -9.19 9.26 14.11
CA ALA A 23 -8.87 8.04 13.36
C ALA A 23 -7.79 8.22 12.26
N ARG A 24 -7.13 9.39 12.14
CA ARG A 24 -6.12 9.65 11.09
C ARG A 24 -4.96 8.66 11.11
N TYR A 25 -4.64 8.08 12.27
CA TYR A 25 -3.59 7.08 12.41
C TYR A 25 -3.85 5.83 11.56
N LYS A 26 -5.13 5.43 11.39
CA LYS A 26 -5.53 4.31 10.51
C LYS A 26 -5.23 4.62 9.04
N VAL A 27 -5.53 5.85 8.63
CA VAL A 27 -5.21 6.29 7.26
C VAL A 27 -3.71 6.34 7.04
N TRP A 28 -2.93 6.82 8.02
CA TRP A 28 -1.47 6.77 7.95
C TRP A 28 -0.94 5.33 7.83
N THR A 29 -1.51 4.36 8.57
CA THR A 29 -1.12 2.95 8.43
C THR A 29 -1.42 2.39 7.04
N VAL A 30 -2.54 2.77 6.43
CA VAL A 30 -2.86 2.39 5.04
C VAL A 30 -1.95 3.07 4.04
N VAL A 31 -1.60 4.34 4.23
CA VAL A 31 -0.68 5.08 3.35
C VAL A 31 0.71 4.46 3.37
N PHE A 32 1.28 4.18 4.56
CA PHE A 32 2.59 3.57 4.67
C PHE A 32 2.59 2.11 4.19
N GLY A 33 1.59 1.31 4.58
CA GLY A 33 1.47 -0.07 4.15
C GLY A 33 1.25 -0.20 2.64
N GLY A 34 0.39 0.64 2.06
CA GLY A 34 0.15 0.70 0.63
C GLY A 34 1.38 1.18 -0.15
N GLY A 35 2.14 2.15 0.39
CA GLY A 35 3.40 2.58 -0.19
C GLY A 35 4.46 1.48 -0.22
N LEU A 36 4.57 0.68 0.86
CA LEU A 36 5.46 -0.48 0.92
C LEU A 36 5.04 -1.57 -0.07
N ALA A 37 3.73 -1.85 -0.19
CA ALA A 37 3.22 -2.76 -1.22
C ALA A 37 3.60 -2.25 -2.62
N MET A 38 3.49 -0.94 -2.87
CA MET A 38 3.87 -0.30 -4.15
C MET A 38 5.31 -0.55 -4.58
N LEU A 39 6.23 -0.70 -3.62
CA LEU A 39 7.61 -1.07 -3.94
C LEU A 39 7.72 -2.47 -4.52
N LEU A 40 6.84 -3.40 -4.16
CA LEU A 40 6.83 -4.75 -4.74
C LEU A 40 6.39 -4.72 -6.21
N GLU A 41 5.44 -3.86 -6.59
CA GLU A 41 5.04 -3.69 -8.00
C GLU A 41 6.15 -3.03 -8.84
N ILE A 42 6.94 -2.13 -8.24
CA ILE A 42 8.06 -1.45 -8.92
C ILE A 42 9.28 -2.36 -9.04
N TYR A 43 9.59 -3.11 -7.99
CA TYR A 43 10.69 -4.07 -7.95
C TYR A 43 10.17 -5.48 -8.23
N ASP A 44 9.55 -5.64 -9.39
CA ASP A 44 9.03 -6.93 -9.82
C ASP A 44 10.17 -7.94 -9.94
N PHE A 45 10.02 -9.11 -9.31
CA PHE A 45 11.04 -10.14 -9.25
C PHE A 45 10.47 -11.46 -9.77
N PRO A 46 11.31 -12.29 -10.43
CA PRO A 46 10.87 -13.59 -10.91
C PRO A 46 10.42 -14.47 -9.73
N PRO A 47 9.38 -15.30 -9.91
CA PRO A 47 8.77 -16.05 -8.82
C PRO A 47 9.80 -16.91 -8.07
N ILE A 48 9.86 -16.70 -6.76
CA ILE A 48 10.67 -17.49 -5.85
C ILE A 48 10.10 -18.91 -5.86
N TRP A 49 10.95 -19.87 -6.26
CA TRP A 49 10.63 -21.29 -6.36
C TRP A 49 9.47 -21.61 -7.32
N GLY A 50 9.12 -20.67 -8.21
CA GLY A 50 8.01 -20.81 -9.15
C GLY A 50 6.62 -20.62 -8.53
N TYR A 51 6.53 -20.23 -7.26
CA TYR A 51 5.24 -20.10 -6.54
C TYR A 51 4.91 -18.69 -6.07
N VAL A 52 5.92 -17.91 -5.64
CA VAL A 52 5.70 -16.60 -5.02
C VAL A 52 6.39 -15.51 -5.83
N ASP A 53 5.61 -14.70 -6.53
CA ASP A 53 6.07 -13.51 -7.24
C ASP A 53 5.78 -12.23 -6.43
N ALA A 54 6.26 -11.10 -6.93
CA ALA A 54 6.02 -9.80 -6.28
C ALA A 54 4.53 -9.48 -6.16
N HIS A 55 3.72 -9.96 -7.10
CA HIS A 55 2.27 -9.79 -7.10
C HIS A 55 1.56 -10.59 -5.99
N ALA A 56 2.00 -11.82 -5.71
CA ALA A 56 1.48 -12.62 -4.60
C ALA A 56 1.82 -11.97 -3.24
N VAL A 57 3.05 -11.45 -3.09
CA VAL A 57 3.47 -10.74 -1.88
C VAL A 57 2.71 -9.42 -1.70
N TRP A 58 2.39 -8.73 -2.80
CA TRP A 58 1.50 -7.57 -2.77
C TRP A 58 0.14 -7.91 -2.17
N HIS A 59 -0.51 -8.96 -2.66
CA HIS A 59 -1.82 -9.37 -2.13
C HIS A 59 -1.73 -9.76 -0.65
N ALA A 60 -0.68 -10.50 -0.27
CA ALA A 60 -0.48 -10.90 1.12
C ALA A 60 -0.30 -9.71 2.08
N THR A 61 0.40 -8.66 1.65
CA THR A 61 0.64 -7.46 2.48
C THR A 61 -0.55 -6.51 2.54
N THR A 62 -1.44 -6.54 1.53
CA THR A 62 -2.63 -5.68 1.48
C THR A 62 -3.85 -6.27 2.17
N VAL A 63 -3.96 -7.59 2.34
CA VAL A 63 -5.08 -8.23 3.07
C VAL A 63 -5.23 -7.71 4.51
N PRO A 64 -4.17 -7.66 5.35
CA PRO A 64 -4.31 -7.14 6.72
C PRO A 64 -4.73 -5.66 6.78
N LEU A 65 -4.34 -4.86 5.78
CA LEU A 65 -4.72 -3.44 5.73
C LEU A 65 -6.23 -3.23 5.60
N THR A 66 -6.97 -4.21 5.07
CA THR A 66 -8.44 -4.11 4.93
C THR A 66 -9.20 -4.25 6.26
N TYR A 67 -8.55 -4.74 7.32
CA TYR A 67 -9.15 -4.92 8.64
C TYR A 67 -9.02 -3.71 9.58
N LEU A 68 -8.34 -2.63 9.14
CA LEU A 68 -8.13 -1.40 9.89
C LEU A 68 -9.31 -0.42 9.74
#